data_AF-A0A915Q6M6-F1
#
_entry.id   AF-A0A915Q6M6-F1
#
_cell.length_a   1.000
_cell.length_b   1.000
_cell.length_c   1.000
_cell.angle_alpha   90.00
_cell.angle_beta   90.00
_cell.angle_gamma   90.00
#
_symmetry.space_group_name_H-M   'P 1'
#
loop_
_entity.id
_entity.type
_entity.pdbx_description
1 polymer ?
#
loop_
_entity_poly.entity_id
_entity_poly.type
_entity_poly.pdbx_seq_one_letter_code
_entity_poly.pdbx_strand_id
1 'polypeptide(L)'
;MTWIPSVTKLLLSLFLFIIFLAFNVHSELIRQCTCDEIEQCRQRLLNYAKPCADRCQRYVHKLTADYQSLKNCVLQNEPQIIQTVNCTQNFFHNACARQSGRQVQKRYMESLEIEGLKQLNRELGDMAQKLQPMIGIGKRFLRCARDCINRSSRYCYEYLDCGLDLPSDSVMIQNAKQCATSSGLNTAAVQQMCFCAVSAGVRRQLVPGKDQVMDGANFKKRRNGRMRSILAQFSQNRSQGLLPVGLREGQRSVALVKMFEFSPDLIEGKIFATMAADWMSELPVPARDKPLMTLAIPGSHLSGTCSLKEDSEITPDQAWCVRVLDSNDMIRKAVYNWSRVQTMSIKQQLEAGVRFLDVQVAYVNEGIYVVHGLRSMEIRDLFKRVDDFLSLHPKEIVMIDINHFYEFREQHHDKLLEMINNLFGDRLISRPATIRTAMSYTLNKIWNSTGRPPLPSLKASDINGHAGPSDIIKLPNYVWSRQFIKSPWPKTDDAKRMVDDVGDIIQSRTLEDGFQVCQAIVTLTVNSIIRQPTGTFEARFGRRATRALVDWLRQVPFNFRLF
;
A
#
# COMPACT_ATOMS: atom_id res chain seq x y z
N MET A 1 -26.52 34.57 8.83
CA MET A 1 -26.15 33.27 9.41
C MET A 1 -25.72 32.30 8.30
N THR A 2 -24.55 32.51 7.68
CA THR A 2 -24.11 31.76 6.47
C THR A 2 -22.78 31.00 6.65
N TRP A 3 -22.27 30.88 7.89
CA TRP A 3 -20.95 30.28 8.17
C TRP A 3 -20.97 28.80 8.60
N ILE A 4 -22.14 28.22 8.86
CA ILE A 4 -22.30 26.85 9.38
C ILE A 4 -21.96 25.75 8.34
N PRO A 5 -22.23 25.90 7.01
CA PRO A 5 -21.92 24.86 6.02
C PRO A 5 -20.43 24.66 5.75
N SER A 6 -19.59 25.68 5.94
CA SER A 6 -18.15 25.60 5.63
C SER A 6 -17.35 24.91 6.74
N VAL A 7 -17.76 25.05 8.00
CA VAL A 7 -17.06 24.43 9.14
C VAL A 7 -17.36 22.93 9.24
N THR A 8 -18.58 22.50 8.90
CA THR A 8 -18.94 21.09 8.84
C THR A 8 -18.24 20.36 7.69
N LYS A 9 -18.12 21.00 6.51
CA LYS A 9 -17.30 20.49 5.40
C LYS A 9 -15.81 20.39 5.78
N LEU A 10 -15.29 21.35 6.55
CA LEU A 10 -13.91 21.35 7.07
C LEU A 10 -13.64 20.21 8.05
N LEU A 11 -14.55 19.99 9.01
CA LEU A 11 -14.39 18.92 10.00
C LEU A 11 -14.60 17.53 9.41
N LEU A 12 -15.51 17.37 8.45
CA LEU A 12 -15.67 16.13 7.70
C LEU A 12 -14.39 15.83 6.91
N SER A 13 -13.85 16.84 6.24
CA SER A 13 -12.65 16.67 5.43
C SER A 13 -11.41 16.35 6.27
N LEU A 14 -11.28 16.96 7.44
CA LEU A 14 -10.24 16.60 8.40
C LEU A 14 -10.34 15.13 8.84
N PHE A 15 -11.57 14.67 9.12
CA PHE A 15 -11.82 13.32 9.62
C PHE A 15 -11.49 12.24 8.60
N LEU A 16 -11.73 12.49 7.31
CA LEU A 16 -11.54 11.45 6.31
C LEU A 16 -10.11 11.43 5.75
N PHE A 17 -9.47 12.59 5.80
CA PHE A 17 -8.03 12.72 5.60
C PHE A 17 -7.23 11.99 6.69
N ILE A 18 -7.67 12.03 7.96
CA ILE A 18 -7.12 11.19 9.05
C ILE A 18 -7.19 9.68 8.68
N ILE A 19 -8.22 9.25 7.96
CA ILE A 19 -8.41 7.84 7.60
C ILE A 19 -7.56 7.45 6.38
N PHE A 20 -7.45 8.29 5.34
CA PHE A 20 -6.56 8.09 4.17
C PHE A 20 -5.15 7.67 4.56
N LEU A 21 -4.68 8.31 5.62
CA LEU A 21 -3.32 8.20 6.06
C LEU A 21 -3.02 6.89 6.77
N ALA A 22 -3.98 6.37 7.55
CA ALA A 22 -3.82 5.16 8.35
C ALA A 22 -3.53 3.89 7.52
N PHE A 23 -3.70 3.92 6.21
CA PHE A 23 -3.67 2.72 5.35
C PHE A 23 -2.50 2.64 4.36
N ASN A 24 -1.58 3.61 4.31
CA ASN A 24 -0.39 3.56 3.43
C ASN A 24 0.83 2.84 4.08
N VAL A 25 0.63 1.68 4.70
CA VAL A 25 1.74 0.92 5.35
C VAL A 25 2.24 -0.19 4.43
N HIS A 26 3.44 0.00 3.87
CA HIS A 26 4.19 -1.01 3.14
C HIS A 26 4.70 -2.13 4.07
N SER A 27 4.64 -3.37 3.59
CA SER A 27 5.13 -4.58 4.27
C SER A 27 6.60 -4.44 4.68
N GLU A 28 6.87 -4.62 5.97
CA GLU A 28 8.18 -4.56 6.61
C GLU A 28 8.66 -6.00 6.86
N LEU A 29 9.88 -6.38 6.48
CA LEU A 29 10.45 -7.69 6.85
C LEU A 29 11.10 -7.59 8.22
N ILE A 30 10.83 -8.55 9.10
CA ILE A 30 11.37 -8.64 10.45
C ILE A 30 11.93 -10.04 10.70
N ARG A 31 12.80 -10.19 11.72
CA ARG A 31 13.33 -11.49 12.16
C ARG A 31 12.19 -12.45 12.47
N GLN A 32 12.32 -13.73 12.14
CA GLN A 32 11.39 -14.77 12.61
C GLN A 32 11.66 -15.11 14.08
N CYS A 33 10.62 -15.10 14.92
CA CYS A 33 10.72 -15.49 16.32
C CYS A 33 11.09 -16.97 16.47
N THR A 34 11.85 -17.31 17.51
CA THR A 34 12.01 -18.72 17.91
C THR A 34 10.77 -19.22 18.66
N CYS A 35 10.59 -20.54 18.69
CA CYS A 35 9.45 -21.13 19.39
C CYS A 35 9.49 -20.89 20.90
N ASP A 36 10.69 -20.79 21.49
CA ASP A 36 10.86 -20.49 22.91
C ASP A 36 10.49 -19.03 23.25
N GLU A 37 10.86 -18.07 22.37
CA GLU A 37 10.51 -16.66 22.52
C GLU A 37 8.98 -16.46 22.50
N ILE A 38 8.30 -17.13 21.58
CA ILE A 38 6.87 -16.92 21.37
C ILE A 38 6.00 -17.61 22.44
N GLU A 39 6.44 -18.74 22.98
CA GLU A 39 5.67 -19.50 23.96
C GLU A 39 5.47 -18.70 25.25
N GLN A 40 6.48 -17.95 25.69
CA GLN A 40 6.37 -17.07 26.85
C GLN A 40 5.32 -15.96 26.65
N CYS A 41 5.25 -15.38 25.44
CA CYS A 41 4.22 -14.39 25.12
C CYS A 41 2.83 -15.01 25.04
N ARG A 42 2.72 -16.23 24.53
CA ARG A 42 1.48 -16.98 24.43
C ARG A 42 0.86 -17.27 25.81
N GLN A 43 1.67 -17.71 26.76
CA GLN A 43 1.22 -17.94 28.14
C GLN A 43 0.72 -16.65 28.80
N ARG A 44 1.43 -15.54 28.60
CA ARG A 44 0.98 -14.21 29.08
C ARG A 44 -0.34 -13.79 28.45
N LEU A 45 -0.53 -14.01 27.14
CA LEU A 45 -1.77 -13.73 26.44
C LEU A 45 -2.96 -14.45 27.10
N LEU A 46 -2.83 -15.76 27.35
CA LEU A 46 -3.87 -16.59 27.96
C LEU A 46 -4.19 -16.15 29.39
N ASN A 47 -3.18 -15.85 30.20
CA ASN A 47 -3.35 -15.43 31.59
C ASN A 47 -4.10 -14.10 31.72
N TYR A 48 -3.93 -13.17 30.78
CA TYR A 48 -4.56 -11.85 30.83
C TYR A 48 -5.88 -11.74 30.04
N ALA A 49 -6.23 -12.73 29.22
CA ALA A 49 -7.43 -12.68 28.38
C ALA A 49 -8.71 -12.44 29.19
N LYS A 50 -8.97 -13.25 30.23
CA LYS A 50 -10.17 -13.15 31.07
C LYS A 50 -10.19 -11.87 31.93
N PRO A 51 -9.12 -11.50 32.67
CA PRO A 51 -9.08 -10.24 33.42
C PRO A 51 -9.27 -8.99 32.54
N CYS A 52 -8.70 -8.99 31.32
CA CYS A 52 -8.84 -7.86 30.42
C CYS A 52 -10.21 -7.77 29.76
N ALA A 53 -10.86 -8.90 29.46
CA ALA A 53 -12.25 -8.92 29.05
C ALA A 53 -13.15 -8.26 30.12
N ASP A 54 -12.94 -8.59 31.40
CA ASP A 54 -13.71 -8.04 32.53
C ASP A 54 -13.52 -6.52 32.68
N ARG A 55 -12.31 -6.01 32.44
CA ARG A 55 -12.05 -4.55 32.44
C ARG A 55 -12.77 -3.80 31.30
N CYS A 56 -13.21 -4.52 30.26
CA CYS A 56 -13.85 -3.96 29.08
C CYS A 56 -15.38 -4.11 29.08
N GLN A 57 -15.97 -4.62 30.16
CA GLN A 57 -17.43 -4.82 30.32
C GLN A 57 -18.29 -3.57 30.03
N ARG A 58 -17.75 -2.36 30.20
CA ARG A 58 -18.43 -1.09 29.87
C ARG A 58 -18.98 -1.00 28.44
N TYR A 59 -18.42 -1.75 27.49
CA TYR A 59 -18.92 -1.81 26.12
C TYR A 59 -20.15 -2.72 25.99
N VAL A 60 -20.24 -3.76 26.81
CA VAL A 60 -21.33 -4.74 26.83
C VAL A 60 -22.57 -4.16 27.51
N HIS A 61 -22.41 -3.36 28.57
CA HIS A 61 -23.54 -2.66 29.20
C HIS A 61 -24.32 -1.74 28.25
N LYS A 62 -23.71 -1.32 27.13
CA LYS A 62 -24.40 -0.55 26.08
C LYS A 62 -25.42 -1.37 25.27
N LEU A 63 -25.40 -2.70 25.40
CA LEU A 63 -26.37 -3.63 24.80
C LEU A 63 -27.55 -3.93 25.74
N THR A 64 -27.68 -3.19 26.85
CA THR A 64 -28.64 -3.47 27.95
C THR A 64 -28.53 -4.89 28.53
N ALA A 65 -27.40 -5.56 28.28
CA ALA A 65 -27.18 -6.93 28.66
C ALA A 65 -26.37 -7.02 29.95
N ASP A 66 -26.68 -8.03 30.75
CA ASP A 66 -25.90 -8.37 31.93
C ASP A 66 -24.56 -8.98 31.49
N TYR A 67 -23.46 -8.30 31.83
CA TYR A 67 -22.13 -8.72 31.43
C TYR A 67 -21.78 -10.11 32.00
N GLN A 68 -22.20 -10.39 33.23
CA GLN A 68 -21.88 -11.66 33.88
C GLN A 68 -22.61 -12.84 33.22
N SER A 69 -23.88 -12.66 32.85
CA SER A 69 -24.68 -13.64 32.09
C SER A 69 -24.10 -13.85 30.69
N LEU A 70 -23.73 -12.78 29.97
CA LEU A 70 -23.10 -12.90 28.66
C LEU A 70 -21.72 -13.57 28.71
N LYS A 71 -20.93 -13.26 29.73
CA LYS A 71 -19.65 -13.92 29.99
C LYS A 71 -19.87 -15.41 30.20
N ASN A 72 -20.89 -15.80 30.98
CA ASN A 72 -21.24 -17.20 31.18
C ASN A 72 -21.68 -17.89 29.87
N CYS A 73 -22.42 -17.20 28.98
CA CYS A 73 -22.77 -17.74 27.66
C CYS A 73 -21.55 -18.11 26.80
N VAL A 74 -20.48 -17.31 26.90
CA VAL A 74 -19.22 -17.58 26.18
C VAL A 74 -18.42 -18.68 26.88
N LEU A 75 -18.32 -18.63 28.21
CA LEU A 75 -17.55 -19.60 29.00
C LEU A 75 -18.16 -21.01 29.00
N GLN A 76 -19.45 -21.17 28.74
CA GLN A 76 -20.07 -22.49 28.51
C GLN A 76 -19.45 -23.25 27.32
N ASN A 77 -18.80 -22.54 26.41
CA ASN A 77 -18.13 -23.10 25.24
C ASN A 77 -16.59 -23.08 25.37
N GLU A 78 -16.07 -22.85 26.59
CA GLU A 78 -14.63 -22.78 26.86
C GLU A 78 -13.85 -24.01 26.36
N PRO A 79 -14.31 -25.27 26.54
CA PRO A 79 -13.62 -26.43 26.00
C PRO A 79 -13.45 -26.39 24.47
N GLN A 80 -14.50 -26.01 23.75
CA GLN A 80 -14.50 -25.90 22.29
C GLN A 80 -13.61 -24.74 21.82
N ILE A 81 -13.58 -23.63 22.57
CA ILE A 81 -12.69 -22.49 22.31
C ILE A 81 -11.23 -22.91 22.49
N ILE A 82 -10.90 -23.63 23.57
CA ILE A 82 -9.53 -24.13 23.82
C ILE A 82 -9.12 -25.13 22.71
N GLN A 83 -10.00 -26.05 22.34
CA GLN A 83 -9.75 -26.98 21.23
C GLN A 83 -9.51 -26.25 19.90
N THR A 84 -10.29 -25.19 19.63
CA THR A 84 -10.12 -24.35 18.44
C THR A 84 -8.75 -23.66 18.42
N VAL A 85 -8.31 -23.12 19.57
CA VAL A 85 -7.00 -22.49 19.72
C VAL A 85 -5.88 -23.51 19.49
N ASN A 86 -5.96 -24.69 20.09
CA ASN A 86 -4.97 -25.76 19.93
C ASN A 86 -4.92 -26.27 18.47
N CYS A 87 -6.07 -26.47 17.83
CA CYS A 87 -6.16 -26.84 16.43
C CYS A 87 -5.48 -25.79 15.53
N THR A 88 -5.78 -24.50 15.74
CA THR A 88 -5.20 -23.40 14.97
C THR A 88 -3.69 -23.32 15.14
N GLN A 89 -3.19 -23.61 16.35
CA GLN A 89 -1.75 -23.66 16.63
C GLN A 89 -1.07 -24.83 15.93
N ASN A 90 -1.69 -26.00 15.89
CA ASN A 90 -1.15 -27.18 15.20
C ASN A 90 -1.05 -26.96 13.69
N PHE A 91 -2.01 -26.23 13.09
CA PHE A 91 -1.93 -25.80 11.69
C PHE A 91 -0.69 -24.97 11.37
N PHE A 92 -0.16 -24.25 12.37
CA PHE A 92 0.97 -23.33 12.23
C PHE A 92 2.16 -23.74 13.11
N HIS A 93 2.36 -25.05 13.32
CA HIS A 93 3.44 -25.58 14.16
C HIS A 93 4.86 -25.18 13.73
N ASN A 94 5.05 -24.82 12.44
CA ASN A 94 6.32 -24.34 11.89
C ASN A 94 6.40 -22.80 11.75
N ALA A 95 5.44 -22.05 12.32
CA ALA A 95 5.43 -20.59 12.19
C ALA A 95 6.58 -19.90 12.95
N CYS A 96 7.17 -20.56 13.93
CA CYS A 96 8.37 -20.11 14.64
C CYS A 96 9.60 -20.90 14.18
N ALA A 97 10.77 -20.27 14.27
CA ALA A 97 12.03 -20.89 13.90
C ALA A 97 12.58 -21.76 15.04
N ARG A 98 13.27 -22.86 14.71
CA ARG A 98 14.06 -23.64 15.69
C ARG A 98 15.38 -22.97 16.06
N GLN A 99 15.93 -22.15 15.17
CA GLN A 99 17.16 -21.37 15.35
C GLN A 99 17.00 -20.00 14.68
N SER A 100 17.63 -18.96 15.23
CA SER A 100 17.52 -17.58 14.74
C SER A 100 18.21 -17.40 13.38
N GLY A 101 17.64 -16.58 12.48
CA GLY A 101 18.28 -16.21 11.20
C GLY A 101 17.35 -16.04 9.99
N ARG A 102 16.09 -16.50 10.04
CA ARG A 102 15.10 -16.29 8.97
C ARG A 102 14.39 -14.95 9.12
N GLN A 103 13.96 -14.35 8.01
CA GLN A 103 13.14 -13.14 7.99
C GLN A 103 11.74 -13.46 7.46
N VAL A 104 10.73 -12.78 8.01
CA VAL A 104 9.31 -12.96 7.70
C VAL A 104 8.62 -11.59 7.57
N GLN A 105 7.48 -11.53 6.89
CA GLN A 105 6.71 -10.28 6.81
C GLN A 105 6.11 -9.92 8.17
N LYS A 106 6.33 -8.67 8.60
CA LYS A 106 5.68 -8.04 9.74
C LYS A 106 4.20 -7.94 9.45
N ARG A 107 3.41 -8.47 10.38
CA ARG A 107 1.96 -8.46 10.30
C ARG A 107 1.39 -7.47 11.30
N TYR A 108 0.30 -6.84 10.88
CA TYR A 108 -0.48 -5.93 11.69
C TYR A 108 -1.79 -6.62 12.05
N MET A 109 -2.19 -6.59 13.32
CA MET A 109 -3.41 -7.27 13.78
C MET A 109 -4.68 -6.66 13.17
N GLU A 110 -4.58 -5.42 12.67
CA GLU A 110 -5.61 -4.68 11.96
C GLU A 110 -6.03 -5.36 10.65
N SER A 111 -5.09 -5.96 9.91
CA SER A 111 -5.39 -6.64 8.65
C SER A 111 -6.17 -7.94 8.90
N LEU A 112 -5.81 -8.66 9.97
CA LEU A 112 -6.54 -9.83 10.43
C LEU A 112 -7.96 -9.49 10.94
N GLU A 113 -8.12 -8.38 11.64
CA GLU A 113 -9.44 -7.87 12.06
C GLU A 113 -10.34 -7.56 10.85
N ILE A 114 -9.76 -6.99 9.77
CA ILE A 114 -10.49 -6.68 8.54
C ILE A 114 -10.94 -7.96 7.83
N GLU A 115 -10.03 -8.90 7.58
CA GLU A 115 -10.38 -10.13 6.86
C GLU A 115 -11.33 -11.02 7.69
N GLY A 116 -11.18 -11.04 9.02
CA GLY A 116 -12.12 -11.71 9.92
C GLY A 116 -13.52 -11.10 9.87
N LEU A 117 -13.65 -9.77 9.85
CA LEU A 117 -14.95 -9.10 9.71
C LEU A 117 -15.58 -9.32 8.34
N LYS A 118 -14.76 -9.36 7.28
CA LYS A 118 -15.21 -9.68 5.92
C LYS A 118 -15.78 -11.09 5.85
N GLN A 119 -15.11 -12.07 6.46
CA GLN A 119 -15.59 -13.44 6.54
C GLN A 119 -16.88 -13.56 7.39
N LEU A 120 -16.93 -12.87 8.53
CA LEU A 120 -18.14 -12.82 9.37
C LEU A 120 -19.33 -12.22 8.62
N ASN A 121 -19.14 -11.12 7.89
CA ASN A 121 -20.19 -10.51 7.08
C ASN A 121 -20.68 -11.43 5.96
N ARG A 122 -19.78 -12.22 5.34
CA ARG A 122 -20.15 -13.23 4.34
C ARG A 122 -21.04 -14.32 4.94
N GLU A 123 -20.74 -14.77 6.15
CA GLU A 123 -21.50 -15.82 6.83
C GLU A 123 -22.86 -15.35 7.36
N LEU A 124 -22.91 -14.12 7.85
CA LEU A 124 -24.15 -13.52 8.32
C LEU A 124 -25.08 -13.11 7.16
N GLY A 125 -24.58 -13.00 5.93
CA GLY A 125 -25.35 -12.61 4.75
C GLY A 125 -26.20 -11.36 5.02
N ASP A 126 -27.50 -11.46 4.81
CA ASP A 126 -28.44 -10.35 5.02
C ASP A 126 -28.63 -9.96 6.49
N MET A 127 -28.28 -10.85 7.43
CA MET A 127 -28.29 -10.53 8.86
C MET A 127 -27.11 -9.63 9.25
N ALA A 128 -26.05 -9.55 8.45
CA ALA A 128 -24.89 -8.72 8.75
C ALA A 128 -25.27 -7.24 8.95
N GLN A 129 -26.18 -6.71 8.13
CA GLN A 129 -26.65 -5.33 8.21
C GLN A 129 -27.44 -5.09 9.51
N LYS A 130 -28.27 -6.05 9.89
CA LYS A 130 -29.09 -6.06 11.11
C LYS A 130 -28.24 -6.10 12.37
N LEU A 131 -27.12 -6.81 12.32
CA LEU A 131 -26.21 -6.99 13.46
C LEU A 131 -25.09 -5.94 13.52
N GLN A 132 -25.01 -4.99 12.59
CA GLN A 132 -23.97 -3.94 12.57
C GLN A 132 -23.80 -3.19 13.90
N PRO A 133 -24.87 -2.78 14.62
CA PRO A 133 -24.72 -2.12 15.92
C PRO A 133 -24.00 -3.02 16.95
N MET A 134 -24.30 -4.31 16.93
CA MET A 134 -23.66 -5.30 17.81
C MET A 134 -22.23 -5.61 17.38
N ILE A 135 -21.97 -5.78 16.08
CA ILE A 135 -20.62 -5.92 15.51
C ILE A 135 -19.76 -4.72 15.92
N GLY A 136 -20.30 -3.50 15.83
CA GLY A 136 -19.61 -2.27 16.24
C GLY A 136 -19.30 -2.22 17.74
N ILE A 137 -20.16 -2.78 18.59
CA ILE A 137 -19.90 -2.90 20.03
C ILE A 137 -18.84 -3.98 20.29
N GLY A 138 -18.95 -5.14 19.63
CA GLY A 138 -17.97 -6.23 19.70
C GLY A 138 -16.57 -5.77 19.29
N LYS A 139 -16.42 -5.01 18.21
CA LYS A 139 -15.13 -4.43 17.79
C LYS A 139 -14.50 -3.54 18.86
N ARG A 140 -15.30 -2.68 19.50
CA ARG A 140 -14.81 -1.80 20.59
C ARG A 140 -14.41 -2.59 21.83
N PHE A 141 -15.15 -3.65 22.15
CA PHE A 141 -14.82 -4.57 23.23
C PHE A 141 -13.50 -5.31 22.94
N LEU A 142 -13.35 -5.90 21.76
CA LEU A 142 -12.15 -6.64 21.36
C LEU A 142 -10.91 -5.74 21.30
N ARG A 143 -11.04 -4.50 20.79
CA ARG A 143 -9.95 -3.52 20.81
C ARG A 143 -9.54 -3.15 22.24
N CYS A 144 -10.51 -2.90 23.12
CA CYS A 144 -10.23 -2.64 24.54
C CYS A 144 -9.51 -3.83 25.21
N ALA A 145 -9.98 -5.04 24.96
CA ALA A 145 -9.39 -6.25 25.52
C ALA A 145 -7.96 -6.45 25.01
N ARG A 146 -7.73 -6.28 23.69
CA ARG A 146 -6.40 -6.31 23.07
C ARG A 146 -5.46 -5.28 23.69
N ASP A 147 -5.86 -4.02 23.76
CA ASP A 147 -5.04 -2.94 24.33
C ASP A 147 -4.69 -3.21 25.81
N CYS A 148 -5.64 -3.77 26.57
CA CYS A 148 -5.40 -4.20 27.94
C CYS A 148 -4.39 -5.35 28.01
N ILE A 149 -4.55 -6.39 27.19
CA ILE A 149 -3.65 -7.54 27.17
C ILE A 149 -2.24 -7.12 26.74
N ASN A 150 -2.10 -6.26 25.74
CA ASN A 150 -0.81 -5.72 25.33
C ASN A 150 -0.15 -4.98 26.50
N ARG A 151 -0.86 -4.08 27.19
CA ARG A 151 -0.31 -3.40 28.38
C ARG A 151 0.05 -4.36 29.51
N SER A 152 -0.83 -5.30 29.85
CA SER A 152 -0.66 -6.26 30.94
C SER A 152 0.45 -7.28 30.67
N SER A 153 0.67 -7.64 29.41
CA SER A 153 1.78 -8.50 28.97
C SER A 153 3.10 -7.74 28.78
N ARG A 154 3.12 -6.42 29.03
CA ARG A 154 4.24 -5.50 28.77
C ARG A 154 4.65 -5.47 27.29
N TYR A 155 3.65 -5.48 26.42
CA TYR A 155 3.81 -5.45 24.97
C TYR A 155 4.70 -6.58 24.45
N CYS A 156 4.49 -7.80 24.96
CA CYS A 156 5.39 -8.93 24.76
C CYS A 156 5.77 -9.17 23.29
N TYR A 157 4.79 -9.18 22.39
CA TYR A 157 5.02 -9.34 20.95
C TYR A 157 5.75 -8.16 20.30
N GLU A 158 5.56 -6.93 20.81
CA GLU A 158 6.23 -5.73 20.29
C GLU A 158 7.67 -5.61 20.83
N TYR A 159 7.93 -6.13 22.03
CA TYR A 159 9.25 -6.13 22.66
C TYR A 159 10.22 -7.16 22.06
N LEU A 160 9.72 -8.29 21.57
CA LEU A 160 10.55 -9.33 20.94
C LEU A 160 11.15 -8.90 19.57
N ASP A 161 10.57 -7.86 18.96
CA ASP A 161 10.96 -7.33 17.64
C ASP A 161 11.17 -8.41 16.57
N CYS A 162 10.25 -9.38 16.54
CA CYS A 162 10.25 -10.51 15.62
C CYS A 162 8.82 -10.90 15.19
N GLY A 163 8.69 -11.63 14.09
CA GLY A 163 7.42 -12.08 13.50
C GLY A 163 7.32 -13.59 13.38
N LEU A 164 6.13 -14.08 13.03
CA LEU A 164 5.89 -15.49 12.75
C LEU A 164 5.71 -15.71 11.24
N ASP A 165 6.19 -16.85 10.73
CA ASP A 165 5.98 -17.30 9.36
C ASP A 165 4.57 -17.86 9.21
N LEU A 166 3.63 -16.95 8.98
CA LEU A 166 2.21 -17.24 8.88
C LEU A 166 1.72 -17.04 7.43
N PRO A 167 0.76 -17.84 6.94
CA PRO A 167 0.15 -17.67 5.62
C PRO A 167 -0.83 -16.49 5.61
N SER A 168 -1.30 -16.04 4.44
CA SER A 168 -2.13 -14.82 4.32
C SER A 168 -3.32 -14.78 5.30
N ASP A 169 -3.77 -13.58 5.67
CA ASP A 169 -4.86 -13.41 6.66
C ASP A 169 -6.13 -14.19 6.28
N SER A 170 -6.43 -14.30 4.99
CA SER A 170 -7.54 -15.12 4.48
C SER A 170 -7.40 -16.61 4.81
N VAL A 171 -6.19 -17.17 4.69
CA VAL A 171 -5.89 -18.58 5.02
C VAL A 171 -5.96 -18.78 6.53
N MET A 172 -5.45 -17.84 7.32
CA MET A 172 -5.54 -17.91 8.77
C MET A 172 -6.99 -17.89 9.26
N ILE A 173 -7.82 -16.98 8.73
CA ILE A 173 -9.24 -16.90 9.07
C ILE A 173 -10.00 -18.16 8.63
N GLN A 174 -9.70 -18.69 7.45
CA GLN A 174 -10.32 -19.92 6.95
C GLN A 174 -9.97 -21.13 7.82
N ASN A 175 -8.69 -21.29 8.18
CA ASN A 175 -8.25 -22.39 9.05
C ASN A 175 -8.81 -22.25 10.47
N ALA A 176 -8.84 -21.02 11.02
CA ALA A 176 -9.46 -20.76 12.31
C ALA A 176 -10.95 -21.13 12.31
N LYS A 177 -11.68 -20.82 11.23
CA LYS A 177 -13.07 -21.23 11.05
C LYS A 177 -13.22 -22.75 10.97
N GLN A 178 -12.35 -23.41 10.21
CA GLN A 178 -12.38 -24.87 10.08
C GLN A 178 -12.14 -25.53 11.45
N CYS A 179 -11.13 -25.08 12.19
CA CYS A 179 -10.85 -25.52 13.56
C CYS A 179 -12.01 -25.25 14.51
N ALA A 180 -12.68 -24.09 14.40
CA ALA A 180 -13.85 -23.78 15.21
C ALA A 180 -14.98 -24.78 14.94
N THR A 181 -15.27 -25.03 13.66
CA THR A 181 -16.34 -25.95 13.25
C THR A 181 -16.03 -27.38 13.68
N SER A 182 -14.79 -27.85 13.50
CA SER A 182 -14.38 -29.21 13.89
C SER A 182 -14.30 -29.40 15.41
N SER A 183 -14.06 -28.31 16.16
CA SER A 183 -14.06 -28.32 17.63
C SER A 183 -15.44 -28.15 18.24
N GLY A 184 -16.51 -28.16 17.43
CA GLY A 184 -17.89 -28.09 17.91
C GLY A 184 -18.49 -26.68 17.98
N LEU A 185 -17.77 -25.61 17.59
CA LEU A 185 -18.33 -24.26 17.37
C LEU A 185 -18.99 -24.17 15.99
N ASN A 186 -19.85 -25.13 15.70
CA ASN A 186 -20.65 -25.17 14.48
C ASN A 186 -21.90 -24.28 14.61
N THR A 187 -22.74 -24.27 13.58
CA THR A 187 -23.97 -23.46 13.53
C THR A 187 -24.88 -23.65 14.74
N ALA A 188 -25.00 -24.88 15.26
CA ALA A 188 -25.87 -25.17 16.41
C ALA A 188 -25.34 -24.55 17.71
N ALA A 189 -24.03 -24.67 17.95
CA ALA A 189 -23.38 -24.01 19.09
C ALA A 189 -23.50 -22.48 19.00
N VAL A 190 -23.30 -21.90 17.80
CA VAL A 190 -23.47 -20.45 17.59
C VAL A 190 -24.92 -20.01 17.84
N GLN A 191 -25.90 -20.79 17.40
CA GLN A 191 -27.32 -20.53 17.71
C GLN A 191 -27.60 -20.58 19.21
N GLN A 192 -27.06 -21.57 19.93
CA GLN A 192 -27.18 -21.67 21.38
C GLN A 192 -26.56 -20.45 22.09
N MET A 193 -25.37 -20.02 21.66
CA MET A 193 -24.74 -18.80 22.17
C MET A 193 -25.58 -17.56 21.89
N CYS A 194 -26.22 -17.47 20.72
CA CYS A 194 -27.14 -16.38 20.38
C CYS A 194 -28.38 -16.41 21.29
N PHE A 195 -29.00 -17.57 21.54
CA PHE A 195 -30.15 -17.68 22.44
C PHE A 195 -29.79 -17.27 23.88
N CYS A 196 -28.63 -17.72 24.36
CA CYS A 196 -28.11 -17.32 25.66
C CYS A 196 -27.84 -15.80 25.73
N ALA A 197 -27.30 -15.20 24.66
CA ALA A 197 -27.08 -13.77 24.62
C ALA A 197 -28.40 -12.96 24.66
N VAL A 198 -29.43 -13.44 23.97
CA VAL A 198 -30.77 -12.84 24.01
C VAL A 198 -31.38 -12.94 25.41
N SER A 199 -31.26 -14.09 26.09
CA SER A 199 -31.75 -14.25 27.46
C SER A 199 -30.97 -13.42 28.48
N ALA A 200 -29.69 -13.16 28.23
CA ALA A 200 -28.85 -12.25 29.01
C ALA A 200 -29.18 -10.75 28.82
N GLY A 201 -30.22 -10.42 28.05
CA GLY A 201 -30.73 -9.05 27.91
C GLY A 201 -30.23 -8.28 26.69
N VAL A 202 -29.60 -8.95 25.71
CA VAL A 202 -29.27 -8.35 24.42
C VAL A 202 -30.58 -8.08 23.66
N ARG A 203 -31.11 -6.85 23.74
CA ARG A 203 -32.38 -6.46 23.12
C ARG A 203 -32.28 -6.34 21.59
N ARG A 204 -33.33 -6.78 20.89
CA ARG A 204 -33.55 -6.56 19.45
C ARG A 204 -33.69 -5.06 19.14
N GLN A 205 -32.62 -4.37 18.73
CA GLN A 205 -32.74 -3.17 17.90
C GLN A 205 -32.93 -3.57 16.42
N LEU A 206 -33.94 -4.41 16.14
CA LEU A 206 -34.17 -4.99 14.82
C LEU A 206 -35.52 -4.58 14.21
N VAL A 207 -35.97 -3.32 14.37
CA VAL A 207 -37.01 -2.71 13.51
C VAL A 207 -36.86 -1.17 13.53
N PRO A 208 -36.85 -0.46 12.40
CA PRO A 208 -37.11 0.98 12.37
C PRO A 208 -38.62 1.24 12.16
N GLY A 209 -39.32 1.82 13.14
CA GLY A 209 -40.63 2.44 12.93
C GLY A 209 -41.61 2.47 14.11
N LYS A 210 -41.97 3.70 14.50
CA LYS A 210 -43.20 4.20 15.17
C LYS A 210 -43.42 4.07 16.68
N ASP A 211 -44.06 5.15 17.16
CA ASP A 211 -44.64 5.51 18.46
C ASP A 211 -43.63 5.90 19.57
N GLN A 212 -43.65 7.11 20.15
CA GLN A 212 -44.79 7.82 20.75
C GLN A 212 -44.67 9.36 20.68
N VAL A 213 -45.84 10.00 20.67
CA VAL A 213 -46.13 11.44 20.81
C VAL A 213 -46.42 11.78 22.28
N MET A 214 -46.38 13.09 22.63
CA MET A 214 -46.79 13.79 23.88
C MET A 214 -45.64 13.99 24.90
N ASP A 215 -45.38 15.15 25.52
CA ASP A 215 -46.05 16.45 25.55
C ASP A 215 -45.06 17.54 26.05
N GLY A 216 -45.38 18.82 25.82
CA GLY A 216 -44.48 19.96 25.97
C GLY A 216 -44.33 20.63 27.35
N ALA A 217 -43.48 21.67 27.31
CA ALA A 217 -43.30 22.81 28.23
C ALA A 217 -42.22 22.75 29.34
N ASN A 218 -41.36 23.79 29.27
CA ASN A 218 -40.53 24.42 30.31
C ASN A 218 -39.32 23.68 30.91
N PHE A 219 -38.12 24.00 30.41
CA PHE A 219 -37.10 24.68 31.24
C PHE A 219 -35.98 25.33 30.40
N LYS A 220 -35.94 26.67 30.40
CA LYS A 220 -34.82 27.50 29.90
C LYS A 220 -33.80 27.67 31.04
N LYS A 221 -32.63 27.01 30.93
CA LYS A 221 -31.28 27.42 31.41
C LYS A 221 -30.46 26.19 31.81
N ARG A 222 -29.48 25.82 30.97
CA ARG A 222 -28.04 25.80 31.32
C ARG A 222 -27.22 25.33 30.12
N ARG A 223 -26.09 26.02 29.93
CA ARG A 223 -25.12 25.90 28.83
C ARG A 223 -24.44 24.53 28.77
N ASN A 224 -23.96 24.22 27.56
CA ASN A 224 -22.89 23.30 27.15
C ASN A 224 -23.15 21.78 27.17
N GLY A 225 -23.17 21.16 25.99
CA GLY A 225 -22.82 19.75 25.83
C GLY A 225 -23.44 19.01 24.65
N ARG A 226 -22.65 18.83 23.58
CA ARG A 226 -22.71 17.72 22.57
C ARG A 226 -24.01 17.51 21.78
N MET A 227 -24.03 18.05 20.57
CA MET A 227 -24.90 17.63 19.47
C MET A 227 -24.37 16.32 18.84
N ARG A 228 -25.14 15.23 18.95
CA ARG A 228 -25.02 14.00 18.16
C ARG A 228 -26.38 13.74 17.49
N SER A 229 -26.31 13.12 16.30
CA SER A 229 -27.37 12.49 15.48
C SER A 229 -28.12 13.35 14.44
N ILE A 230 -27.59 13.35 13.21
CA ILE A 230 -28.33 13.13 11.95
C ILE A 230 -27.27 12.44 11.06
N LEU A 231 -27.35 11.16 10.68
CA LEU A 231 -28.17 10.62 9.62
C LEU A 231 -28.23 9.10 9.76
N ALA A 232 -29.42 8.58 10.02
CA ALA A 232 -29.81 7.21 9.73
C ALA A 232 -30.95 7.29 8.72
N GLN A 233 -30.72 6.80 7.51
CA GLN A 233 -31.65 6.30 6.48
C GLN A 233 -30.99 6.56 5.13
N PHE A 234 -30.37 5.54 4.54
CA PHE A 234 -30.85 4.93 3.30
C PHE A 234 -30.13 3.60 3.12
N SER A 235 -30.94 2.57 2.95
CA SER A 235 -30.62 1.17 2.72
C SER A 235 -31.16 0.83 1.34
N GLN A 236 -30.50 -0.13 0.69
CA GLN A 236 -30.88 -0.87 -0.51
C GLN A 236 -30.68 -0.18 -1.87
N ASN A 237 -29.60 -0.55 -2.56
CA ASN A 237 -29.73 -1.67 -3.51
C ASN A 237 -28.39 -2.37 -3.78
N ARG A 238 -28.49 -3.70 -3.84
CA ARG A 238 -27.42 -4.64 -4.19
C ARG A 238 -27.05 -4.49 -5.66
N SER A 239 -25.79 -4.76 -5.96
CA SER A 239 -25.43 -5.62 -7.08
C SER A 239 -24.18 -6.40 -6.70
N GLN A 240 -24.39 -7.71 -6.56
CA GLN A 240 -23.36 -8.71 -6.39
C GLN A 240 -22.48 -8.75 -7.64
N GLY A 241 -21.16 -8.81 -7.44
CA GLY A 241 -20.20 -9.18 -8.45
C GLY A 241 -19.15 -10.06 -7.78
N LEU A 242 -19.36 -11.38 -7.90
CA LEU A 242 -18.38 -12.39 -7.56
C LEU A 242 -17.08 -12.13 -8.33
N LEU A 243 -15.94 -12.12 -7.65
CA LEU A 243 -14.62 -12.22 -8.27
C LEU A 243 -13.98 -13.54 -7.84
N PRO A 244 -13.71 -14.46 -8.77
CA PRO A 244 -12.69 -15.48 -8.60
C PRO A 244 -11.29 -14.89 -8.80
N VAL A 245 -10.37 -15.44 -8.01
CA VAL A 245 -8.90 -15.52 -8.12
C VAL A 245 -8.26 -14.85 -9.35
N GLY A 246 -7.35 -13.88 -9.10
CA GLY A 246 -6.44 -13.29 -10.09
C GLY A 246 -5.25 -12.58 -9.40
N LEU A 247 -4.07 -12.63 -10.03
CA LEU A 247 -2.76 -12.05 -9.67
C LEU A 247 -2.72 -11.17 -8.40
N ARG A 248 -2.05 -11.67 -7.36
CA ARG A 248 -1.95 -11.01 -6.04
C ARG A 248 -1.17 -9.69 -6.12
N GLU A 249 -1.58 -8.73 -5.29
CA GLU A 249 -0.84 -7.51 -4.93
C GLU A 249 0.65 -7.81 -4.69
N GLY A 250 1.56 -7.28 -5.54
CA GLY A 250 3.00 -7.38 -5.30
C GLY A 250 3.96 -7.46 -6.50
N GLN A 251 3.55 -7.27 -7.76
CA GLN A 251 4.49 -7.30 -8.90
C GLN A 251 4.88 -5.87 -9.37
N ARG A 252 6.20 -5.59 -9.42
CA ARG A 252 6.83 -4.40 -10.05
C ARG A 252 7.31 -4.80 -11.43
N SER A 253 7.20 -3.93 -12.43
CA SER A 253 7.73 -4.16 -13.78
C SER A 253 8.44 -2.92 -14.29
N VAL A 254 9.68 -3.05 -14.75
CA VAL A 254 10.45 -1.95 -15.31
C VAL A 254 10.68 -2.16 -16.79
N ALA A 255 10.40 -1.15 -17.60
CA ALA A 255 10.72 -1.11 -19.03
C ALA A 255 11.89 -0.16 -19.27
N LEU A 256 12.87 -0.61 -20.04
CA LEU A 256 14.03 0.19 -20.47
C LEU A 256 13.91 0.52 -21.96
N VAL A 257 14.11 1.79 -22.33
CA VAL A 257 13.90 2.30 -23.71
C VAL A 257 15.11 3.10 -24.21
N LYS A 258 15.55 2.88 -25.47
CA LYS A 258 16.73 3.48 -26.14
C LYS A 258 16.53 3.66 -27.67
N MET A 259 17.04 4.71 -28.32
CA MET A 259 16.78 5.02 -29.75
C MET A 259 17.99 4.78 -30.72
N PHE A 260 17.75 4.76 -32.06
CA PHE A 260 18.70 4.76 -33.19
C PHE A 260 18.66 6.08 -34.04
N GLU A 261 19.76 6.46 -34.73
CA GLU A 261 20.19 7.81 -35.23
C GLU A 261 19.63 8.36 -36.59
N PHE A 262 19.45 9.70 -36.72
CA PHE A 262 20.15 10.64 -37.67
C PHE A 262 19.88 12.17 -37.37
N SER A 263 20.70 13.08 -37.93
CA SER A 263 21.23 14.39 -37.43
C SER A 263 20.54 15.72 -37.93
N PRO A 264 21.07 16.97 -37.75
CA PRO A 264 20.83 17.91 -36.62
C PRO A 264 20.41 19.36 -37.03
N ASP A 265 20.07 20.25 -36.06
CA ASP A 265 20.59 21.65 -35.94
C ASP A 265 19.92 22.57 -34.87
N LEU A 266 20.72 23.55 -34.39
CA LEU A 266 20.44 24.91 -33.87
C LEU A 266 20.35 25.27 -32.34
N ILE A 267 21.49 25.85 -31.88
CA ILE A 267 21.84 27.17 -31.27
C ILE A 267 21.52 27.58 -29.78
N GLU A 268 22.65 27.77 -29.06
CA GLU A 268 23.13 28.64 -27.94
C GLU A 268 22.28 29.13 -26.75
N GLY A 269 20.94 29.13 -26.77
CA GLY A 269 20.15 29.24 -25.53
C GLY A 269 19.90 27.88 -24.85
N LYS A 270 19.99 26.84 -25.68
CA LYS A 270 19.79 25.43 -25.36
C LYS A 270 20.97 24.80 -24.61
N ILE A 271 22.19 25.32 -24.71
CA ILE A 271 23.43 24.60 -24.33
C ILE A 271 23.41 24.06 -22.89
N PHE A 272 22.96 24.83 -21.90
CA PHE A 272 22.89 24.35 -20.51
C PHE A 272 21.75 23.35 -20.26
N ALA A 273 20.65 23.43 -21.02
CA ALA A 273 19.57 22.45 -20.98
C ALA A 273 19.93 21.19 -21.77
N THR A 274 20.62 21.32 -22.92
CA THR A 274 21.08 20.19 -23.74
C THR A 274 22.21 19.42 -23.09
N MET A 275 23.15 20.07 -22.38
CA MET A 275 24.17 19.34 -21.59
C MET A 275 23.54 18.46 -20.49
N ALA A 276 22.42 18.90 -19.90
CA ALA A 276 21.65 18.07 -18.97
C ALA A 276 20.77 17.03 -19.70
N ALA A 277 20.25 17.35 -20.89
CA ALA A 277 19.38 16.47 -21.65
C ALA A 277 20.12 15.36 -22.41
N ASP A 278 21.42 15.51 -22.69
CA ASP A 278 22.23 14.55 -23.45
C ASP A 278 23.37 13.95 -22.62
N TRP A 279 23.25 14.00 -21.28
CA TRP A 279 24.35 13.70 -20.37
C TRP A 279 24.90 12.28 -20.52
N MET A 280 24.08 11.26 -20.80
CA MET A 280 24.58 9.89 -21.00
C MET A 280 25.44 9.81 -22.26
N SER A 281 25.04 10.51 -23.33
CA SER A 281 25.78 10.63 -24.58
C SER A 281 27.09 11.42 -24.45
N GLU A 282 27.18 12.30 -23.46
CA GLU A 282 28.32 13.19 -23.22
C GLU A 282 29.36 12.59 -22.25
N LEU A 283 29.03 11.52 -21.51
CA LEU A 283 29.94 10.87 -20.56
C LEU A 283 31.31 10.54 -21.16
N PRO A 284 32.42 10.52 -20.41
CA PRO A 284 33.69 10.03 -20.92
C PRO A 284 33.59 8.55 -21.35
N VAL A 285 34.34 8.15 -22.39
CA VAL A 285 34.36 6.75 -22.87
C VAL A 285 34.57 5.73 -21.74
N PRO A 286 35.51 5.93 -20.79
CA PRO A 286 35.69 4.99 -19.67
C PRO A 286 34.45 4.85 -18.76
N ALA A 287 33.56 5.83 -18.71
CA ALA A 287 32.29 5.73 -17.99
C ALA A 287 31.23 5.01 -18.81
N ARG A 288 31.19 5.23 -20.14
CA ARG A 288 30.26 4.56 -21.07
C ARG A 288 30.51 3.06 -21.19
N ASP A 289 31.74 2.62 -20.96
CA ASP A 289 32.13 1.20 -20.97
C ASP A 289 31.95 0.49 -19.62
N LYS A 290 31.60 1.22 -18.55
CA LYS A 290 31.25 0.60 -17.28
C LYS A 290 29.82 0.02 -17.33
N PRO A 291 29.54 -0.99 -16.50
CA PRO A 291 28.18 -1.49 -16.33
C PRO A 291 27.21 -0.34 -15.99
N LEU A 292 26.04 -0.29 -16.63
CA LEU A 292 25.02 0.74 -16.45
C LEU A 292 24.60 0.90 -14.97
N MET A 293 24.65 -0.19 -14.20
CA MET A 293 24.36 -0.24 -12.76
C MET A 293 25.37 0.52 -11.89
N THR A 294 26.55 0.85 -12.44
CA THR A 294 27.58 1.65 -11.75
C THR A 294 27.38 3.15 -11.93
N LEU A 295 26.57 3.56 -12.91
CA LEU A 295 26.25 4.96 -13.13
C LEU A 295 25.28 5.44 -12.07
N ALA A 296 25.48 6.68 -11.64
CA ALA A 296 24.56 7.31 -10.72
C ALA A 296 23.50 8.08 -11.52
N ILE A 297 22.34 7.45 -11.68
CA ILE A 297 21.29 7.91 -12.58
C ILE A 297 20.22 8.68 -11.77
N PRO A 298 19.95 9.96 -12.06
CA PRO A 298 18.91 10.72 -11.38
C PRO A 298 17.52 10.18 -11.74
N GLY A 299 16.69 10.03 -10.72
CA GLY A 299 15.32 9.54 -10.82
C GLY A 299 14.30 10.47 -10.17
N SER A 300 13.05 10.33 -10.56
CA SER A 300 11.92 11.05 -9.95
C SER A 300 10.90 10.07 -9.38
N HIS A 301 10.52 10.28 -8.13
CA HIS A 301 9.52 9.49 -7.42
C HIS A 301 8.11 9.95 -7.83
N LEU A 302 7.24 9.02 -8.20
CA LEU A 302 5.87 9.29 -8.67
C LEU A 302 5.84 10.40 -9.73
N SER A 303 6.63 10.17 -10.77
CA SER A 303 7.03 11.10 -11.84
C SER A 303 5.84 11.85 -12.45
N GLY A 304 4.73 11.14 -12.63
CA GLY A 304 3.52 11.68 -13.25
C GLY A 304 2.67 12.57 -12.36
N THR A 305 3.00 12.78 -11.07
CA THR A 305 2.18 13.59 -10.17
C THR A 305 2.13 15.08 -10.53
N CYS A 306 3.02 15.55 -11.40
CA CYS A 306 3.00 16.90 -11.96
C CYS A 306 1.71 17.26 -12.72
N SER A 307 0.97 16.26 -13.23
CA SER A 307 -0.29 16.48 -13.96
C SER A 307 -1.54 16.23 -13.11
N LEU A 308 -1.39 16.04 -11.80
CA LEU A 308 -2.54 16.03 -10.89
C LEU A 308 -3.30 17.35 -10.97
N LYS A 309 -4.63 17.26 -10.87
CA LYS A 309 -5.51 18.42 -10.72
C LYS A 309 -6.30 18.31 -9.42
N GLU A 310 -6.68 19.46 -8.85
CA GLU A 310 -7.46 19.50 -7.62
C GLU A 310 -8.84 18.85 -7.77
N ASP A 311 -9.39 18.83 -8.99
CA ASP A 311 -10.69 18.27 -9.37
C ASP A 311 -10.62 16.84 -9.93
N SER A 312 -9.42 16.25 -10.00
CA SER A 312 -9.23 14.85 -10.40
C SER A 312 -9.90 13.88 -9.43
N GLU A 313 -10.45 12.78 -9.95
CA GLU A 313 -11.04 11.70 -9.16
C GLU A 313 -10.01 11.03 -8.22
N ILE A 314 -10.42 10.71 -6.98
CA ILE A 314 -9.64 9.92 -6.03
C ILE A 314 -9.55 8.47 -6.51
N THR A 315 -8.32 7.98 -6.65
CA THR A 315 -8.04 6.72 -7.34
C THR A 315 -8.00 5.50 -6.41
N PRO A 316 -8.09 4.27 -6.98
CA PRO A 316 -8.12 3.01 -6.22
C PRO A 316 -6.89 2.71 -5.35
N ASP A 317 -5.77 3.40 -5.56
CA ASP A 317 -4.60 3.36 -4.67
C ASP A 317 -4.90 3.92 -3.28
N GLN A 318 -6.04 4.58 -3.12
CA GLN A 318 -6.53 5.07 -1.85
C GLN A 318 -7.53 4.13 -1.20
N ALA A 319 -7.45 4.11 0.14
CA ALA A 319 -8.37 3.33 0.96
C ALA A 319 -9.82 3.69 0.60
N TRP A 320 -10.69 2.67 0.56
CA TRP A 320 -12.10 2.81 0.18
C TRP A 320 -12.81 3.98 0.90
N CYS A 321 -12.50 4.15 2.18
CA CYS A 321 -13.06 5.19 3.03
C CYS A 321 -12.72 6.60 2.56
N VAL A 322 -11.63 6.80 1.82
CA VAL A 322 -11.27 8.06 1.17
C VAL A 322 -12.05 8.20 -0.12
N ARG A 323 -12.07 7.13 -0.93
CA ARG A 323 -12.72 7.11 -2.23
C ARG A 323 -14.22 7.41 -2.16
N VAL A 324 -14.92 6.94 -1.14
CA VAL A 324 -16.36 7.26 -0.96
C VAL A 324 -16.66 8.73 -0.72
N LEU A 325 -15.63 9.56 -0.61
CA LEU A 325 -15.73 10.99 -0.34
C LEU A 325 -15.14 11.81 -1.46
N ASP A 326 -14.89 11.18 -2.61
CA ASP A 326 -14.45 11.84 -3.82
C ASP A 326 -15.35 13.04 -4.15
N SER A 327 -16.65 12.98 -3.85
CA SER A 327 -17.60 14.09 -3.99
C SER A 327 -17.34 15.31 -3.10
N ASN A 328 -16.41 15.24 -2.14
CA ASN A 328 -16.05 16.35 -1.26
C ASN A 328 -14.78 17.05 -1.77
N ASP A 329 -14.95 18.22 -2.38
CA ASP A 329 -13.86 19.03 -2.95
C ASP A 329 -12.72 19.32 -1.98
N MET A 330 -13.02 19.46 -0.69
CA MET A 330 -12.00 19.76 0.30
C MET A 330 -11.18 18.52 0.67
N ILE A 331 -11.79 17.32 0.63
CA ILE A 331 -11.03 16.07 0.70
C ILE A 331 -10.17 15.92 -0.54
N ARG A 332 -10.73 16.13 -1.72
CA ARG A 332 -9.98 16.04 -2.98
C ARG A 332 -8.78 16.99 -3.00
N LYS A 333 -8.98 18.23 -2.53
CA LYS A 333 -7.90 19.22 -2.35
C LYS A 333 -6.86 18.79 -1.30
N ALA A 334 -7.28 18.18 -0.19
CA ALA A 334 -6.33 17.65 0.79
C ALA A 334 -5.51 16.50 0.20
N VAL A 335 -6.14 15.55 -0.48
CA VAL A 335 -5.43 14.47 -1.19
C VAL A 335 -4.46 15.07 -2.21
N TYR A 336 -4.91 16.03 -3.01
CA TYR A 336 -4.08 16.73 -3.99
C TYR A 336 -2.81 17.33 -3.39
N ASN A 337 -2.97 18.13 -2.32
CA ASN A 337 -1.86 18.83 -1.68
C ASN A 337 -0.78 17.89 -1.15
N TRP A 338 -1.17 16.68 -0.77
CA TRP A 338 -0.28 15.70 -0.13
C TRP A 338 0.20 14.60 -1.08
N SER A 339 -0.46 14.42 -2.22
CA SER A 339 -0.05 13.51 -3.27
C SER A 339 0.80 14.18 -4.36
N ARG A 340 0.73 15.51 -4.55
CA ARG A 340 1.57 16.15 -5.57
C ARG A 340 3.03 16.23 -5.10
N VAL A 341 3.91 15.41 -5.67
CA VAL A 341 5.34 15.36 -5.32
C VAL A 341 6.27 15.85 -6.42
N GLN A 342 5.78 16.01 -7.65
CA GLN A 342 6.52 16.61 -8.78
C GLN A 342 5.86 17.91 -9.25
N THR A 343 6.67 18.91 -9.58
CA THR A 343 6.22 20.18 -10.20
C THR A 343 6.59 20.28 -11.67
N MET A 344 7.68 19.63 -12.09
CA MET A 344 8.12 19.58 -13.48
C MET A 344 7.32 18.54 -14.27
N SER A 345 6.90 18.87 -15.48
CA SER A 345 6.30 17.89 -16.41
C SER A 345 7.29 16.78 -16.77
N ILE A 346 6.80 15.64 -17.26
CA ILE A 346 7.68 14.53 -17.70
C ILE A 346 8.73 15.01 -18.70
N LYS A 347 8.35 15.85 -19.68
CA LYS A 347 9.30 16.45 -20.61
C LYS A 347 10.39 17.24 -19.87
N GLN A 348 9.99 18.15 -18.99
CA GLN A 348 10.94 18.96 -18.23
C GLN A 348 11.85 18.13 -17.31
N GLN A 349 11.34 17.04 -16.72
CA GLN A 349 12.15 16.12 -15.92
C GLN A 349 13.25 15.48 -16.77
N LEU A 350 12.91 14.99 -17.96
CA LEU A 350 13.86 14.37 -18.89
C LEU A 350 14.90 15.40 -19.39
N GLU A 351 14.47 16.59 -19.77
CA GLU A 351 15.34 17.70 -20.19
C GLU A 351 16.29 18.16 -19.06
N ALA A 352 15.87 18.00 -17.80
CA ALA A 352 16.70 18.28 -16.63
C ALA A 352 17.65 17.14 -16.24
N GLY A 353 17.71 16.06 -17.04
CA GLY A 353 18.62 14.93 -16.88
C GLY A 353 18.03 13.71 -16.17
N VAL A 354 16.77 13.74 -15.72
CA VAL A 354 16.11 12.55 -15.11
C VAL A 354 16.04 11.42 -16.15
N ARG A 355 16.44 10.22 -15.74
CA ARG A 355 16.37 9.01 -16.60
C ARG A 355 15.69 7.82 -15.94
N PHE A 356 15.30 7.95 -14.67
CA PHE A 356 14.48 6.95 -13.97
C PHE A 356 13.13 7.56 -13.56
N LEU A 357 12.04 7.02 -14.12
CA LEU A 357 10.68 7.44 -13.83
C LEU A 357 9.96 6.37 -13.00
N ASP A 358 9.67 6.66 -11.73
CA ASP A 358 8.81 5.82 -10.90
C ASP A 358 7.34 6.18 -11.14
N VAL A 359 6.51 5.18 -11.44
CA VAL A 359 5.13 5.32 -11.89
C VAL A 359 4.25 4.28 -11.17
N GLN A 360 3.06 4.71 -10.75
CA GLN A 360 1.99 3.83 -10.33
C GLN A 360 0.81 3.98 -11.27
N VAL A 361 0.12 2.88 -11.58
CA VAL A 361 -0.97 2.88 -12.55
C VAL A 361 -2.24 2.26 -12.00
N ALA A 362 -3.39 2.78 -12.43
CA ALA A 362 -4.69 2.18 -12.18
C ALA A 362 -5.48 2.04 -13.47
N TYR A 363 -6.30 0.99 -13.55
CA TYR A 363 -7.31 0.87 -14.60
C TYR A 363 -8.62 1.46 -14.10
N VAL A 364 -9.04 2.60 -14.66
CA VAL A 364 -10.22 3.35 -14.24
C VAL A 364 -10.91 3.93 -15.47
N ASN A 365 -12.25 3.88 -15.52
CA ASN A 365 -13.05 4.41 -16.64
C ASN A 365 -12.55 3.94 -18.02
N GLU A 366 -12.28 2.63 -18.13
CA GLU A 366 -11.82 1.96 -19.36
C GLU A 366 -10.43 2.39 -19.90
N GLY A 367 -9.72 3.22 -19.13
CA GLY A 367 -8.37 3.70 -19.44
C GLY A 367 -7.35 3.25 -18.40
N ILE A 368 -6.07 3.29 -18.80
CA ILE A 368 -4.94 3.11 -17.88
C ILE A 368 -4.37 4.48 -17.55
N TYR A 369 -4.44 4.85 -16.29
CA TYR A 369 -4.00 6.15 -15.79
C TYR A 369 -2.82 6.01 -14.85
N VAL A 370 -1.91 6.98 -14.90
CA VAL A 370 -0.95 7.24 -13.85
C VAL A 370 -1.69 7.80 -12.64
N VAL A 371 -1.42 7.26 -11.46
CA VAL A 371 -2.15 7.62 -10.23
C VAL A 371 -1.22 7.86 -9.05
N HIS A 372 -1.65 8.72 -8.14
CA HIS A 372 -1.19 8.76 -6.76
C HIS A 372 -2.14 9.67 -5.99
N GLY A 373 -2.96 9.11 -5.10
CA GLY A 373 -4.06 9.79 -4.42
C GLY A 373 -5.24 10.09 -5.34
N LEU A 374 -4.93 10.64 -6.50
CA LEU A 374 -5.84 11.13 -7.52
C LEU A 374 -5.39 10.64 -8.90
N ARG A 375 -6.30 10.72 -9.86
CA ARG A 375 -6.03 10.49 -11.28
C ARG A 375 -5.14 11.60 -11.84
N SER A 376 -4.01 11.23 -12.45
CA SER A 376 -3.10 12.17 -13.10
C SER A 376 -3.33 12.24 -14.60
N MET A 377 -2.52 11.52 -15.39
CA MET A 377 -2.56 11.48 -16.85
C MET A 377 -2.77 10.06 -17.34
N GLU A 378 -3.18 9.90 -18.59
CA GLU A 378 -3.15 8.58 -19.22
C GLU A 378 -1.71 8.08 -19.34
N ILE A 379 -1.50 6.78 -19.15
CA ILE A 379 -0.16 6.18 -19.28
C ILE A 379 0.41 6.36 -20.68
N ARG A 380 -0.46 6.35 -21.70
CA ARG A 380 -0.09 6.60 -23.10
C ARG A 380 0.54 7.97 -23.28
N ASP A 381 0.05 9.00 -22.59
CA ASP A 381 0.61 10.34 -22.67
C ASP A 381 1.99 10.42 -22.00
N LEU A 382 2.23 9.64 -20.94
CA LEU A 382 3.56 9.51 -20.34
C LEU A 382 4.51 8.87 -21.35
N PHE A 383 4.11 7.75 -21.95
CA PHE A 383 4.93 7.05 -22.93
C PHE A 383 5.23 7.90 -24.15
N LYS A 384 4.25 8.66 -24.66
CA LYS A 384 4.46 9.59 -25.77
C LYS A 384 5.49 10.66 -25.45
N ARG A 385 5.47 11.23 -24.25
CA ARG A 385 6.47 12.23 -23.83
C ARG A 385 7.88 11.64 -23.75
N VAL A 386 8.00 10.38 -23.34
CA VAL A 386 9.28 9.65 -23.35
C VAL A 386 9.74 9.37 -24.78
N ASP A 387 8.82 8.95 -25.65
CA ASP A 387 9.08 8.72 -27.07
C ASP A 387 9.56 9.99 -27.79
N ASP A 388 8.85 11.11 -27.59
CA ASP A 388 9.21 12.42 -28.14
C ASP A 388 10.62 12.86 -27.66
N PHE A 389 10.95 12.62 -26.39
CA PHE A 389 12.27 12.92 -25.84
C PHE A 389 13.36 12.04 -26.46
N LEU A 390 13.17 10.73 -26.47
CA LEU A 390 14.14 9.81 -27.06
C LEU A 390 14.35 10.08 -28.55
N SER A 391 13.32 10.61 -29.25
CA SER A 391 13.37 11.08 -30.63
C SER A 391 14.33 12.23 -30.89
N LEU A 392 14.54 13.08 -29.89
CA LEU A 392 15.47 14.20 -29.95
C LEU A 392 16.84 13.85 -29.37
N HIS A 393 16.90 12.83 -28.50
CA HIS A 393 18.08 12.46 -27.71
C HIS A 393 18.40 10.96 -27.88
N PRO A 394 18.89 10.53 -29.07
CA PRO A 394 18.92 9.12 -29.46
C PRO A 394 19.85 8.23 -28.63
N LYS A 395 20.85 8.83 -27.96
CA LYS A 395 21.82 8.11 -27.10
C LYS A 395 21.39 8.07 -25.62
N GLU A 396 20.26 8.67 -25.28
CA GLU A 396 19.73 8.60 -23.92
C GLU A 396 18.94 7.30 -23.70
N ILE A 397 18.92 6.84 -22.44
CA ILE A 397 18.20 5.64 -22.02
C ILE A 397 17.25 6.02 -20.90
N VAL A 398 15.95 5.79 -21.08
CA VAL A 398 14.94 6.07 -20.05
C VAL A 398 14.44 4.77 -19.44
N MET A 399 14.44 4.72 -18.11
CA MET A 399 13.90 3.64 -17.29
C MET A 399 12.53 4.04 -16.76
N ILE A 400 11.50 3.25 -17.05
CA ILE A 400 10.15 3.45 -16.54
C ILE A 400 9.84 2.30 -15.58
N ASP A 401 9.83 2.58 -14.28
CA ASP A 401 9.45 1.63 -13.23
C ASP A 401 7.96 1.76 -12.92
N ILE A 402 7.17 0.77 -13.36
CA ILE A 402 5.77 0.65 -12.99
C ILE A 402 5.68 -0.21 -11.74
N ASN A 403 5.60 0.49 -10.61
CA ASN A 403 5.84 -0.12 -9.30
C ASN A 403 4.58 -0.80 -8.72
N HIS A 404 3.40 -0.20 -8.98
CA HIS A 404 2.11 -0.67 -8.50
C HIS A 404 1.04 -0.63 -9.60
N PHE A 405 0.16 -1.63 -9.57
CA PHE A 405 -0.97 -1.81 -10.49
C PHE A 405 -2.26 -1.94 -9.67
N TYR A 406 -3.21 -1.01 -9.86
CA TYR A 406 -4.47 -0.98 -9.12
C TYR A 406 -5.67 -1.25 -10.05
N GLU A 407 -6.58 -2.13 -9.64
CA GLU A 407 -7.74 -2.56 -10.45
C GLU A 407 -7.36 -3.17 -11.82
N PHE A 408 -6.13 -3.67 -11.93
CA PHE A 408 -5.69 -4.39 -13.12
C PHE A 408 -6.25 -5.82 -13.15
N ARG A 409 -6.58 -6.25 -14.37
CA ARG A 409 -6.84 -7.65 -14.73
C ARG A 409 -5.84 -8.02 -15.81
N GLU A 410 -5.72 -9.30 -16.11
CA GLU A 410 -4.79 -9.82 -17.13
C GLU A 410 -4.90 -9.07 -18.46
N GLN A 411 -6.11 -8.94 -19.01
CA GLN A 411 -6.37 -8.17 -20.23
C GLN A 411 -5.87 -6.71 -20.19
N HIS A 412 -5.78 -6.08 -19.01
CA HIS A 412 -5.28 -4.71 -18.86
C HIS A 412 -3.74 -4.69 -18.88
N HIS A 413 -3.10 -5.74 -18.38
CA HIS A 413 -1.66 -5.92 -18.54
C HIS A 413 -1.30 -6.16 -20.02
N ASP A 414 -2.09 -6.97 -20.73
CA ASP A 414 -1.89 -7.19 -22.16
C ASP A 414 -2.01 -5.89 -22.96
N LYS A 415 -3.07 -5.11 -22.69
CA LYS A 415 -3.27 -3.78 -23.28
C LYS A 415 -2.09 -2.85 -23.00
N LEU A 416 -1.53 -2.87 -21.79
CA LEU A 416 -0.37 -2.05 -21.43
C LEU A 416 0.89 -2.48 -22.19
N LEU A 417 1.16 -3.79 -22.25
CA LEU A 417 2.30 -4.34 -22.98
C LEU A 417 2.19 -4.09 -24.48
N GLU A 418 0.99 -4.19 -25.04
CA GLU A 418 0.70 -3.83 -26.42
C GLU A 418 1.01 -2.35 -26.69
N MET A 419 0.61 -1.43 -25.80
CA MET A 419 0.96 -0.01 -25.92
C MET A 419 2.48 0.21 -25.90
N ILE A 420 3.20 -0.46 -25.00
CA ILE A 420 4.67 -0.37 -24.88
C ILE A 420 5.34 -0.89 -26.16
N ASN A 421 4.91 -2.06 -26.64
CA ASN A 421 5.42 -2.67 -27.88
C ASN A 421 5.16 -1.77 -29.09
N ASN A 422 3.93 -1.27 -29.24
CA ASN A 422 3.53 -0.48 -30.40
C ASN A 422 4.24 0.88 -30.44
N LEU A 423 4.49 1.49 -29.28
CA LEU A 423 5.13 2.80 -29.23
C LEU A 423 6.66 2.69 -29.31
N PHE A 424 7.27 1.79 -28.55
CA PHE A 424 8.73 1.74 -28.44
C PHE A 424 9.36 0.71 -29.38
N GLY A 425 8.70 -0.41 -29.65
CA GLY A 425 9.15 -1.39 -30.64
C GLY A 425 10.58 -1.87 -30.44
N ASP A 426 11.42 -1.65 -31.44
CA ASP A 426 12.84 -2.00 -31.48
C ASP A 426 13.72 -1.17 -30.53
N ARG A 427 13.17 -0.10 -29.93
CA ARG A 427 13.81 0.73 -28.91
C ARG A 427 13.80 0.10 -27.52
N LEU A 428 13.06 -0.99 -27.32
CA LEU A 428 13.00 -1.70 -26.05
C LEU A 428 14.28 -2.50 -25.80
N ILE A 429 14.90 -2.28 -24.63
CA ILE A 429 16.12 -3.00 -24.24
C ILE A 429 15.74 -4.34 -23.60
N SER A 430 16.23 -5.43 -24.19
CA SER A 430 16.07 -6.77 -23.62
C SER A 430 16.68 -6.91 -22.24
N ARG A 431 16.03 -7.71 -21.40
CA ARG A 431 16.52 -8.13 -20.10
C ARG A 431 17.66 -9.13 -20.27
N PRO A 432 18.64 -9.12 -19.36
CA PRO A 432 19.66 -10.14 -19.29
C PRO A 432 19.06 -11.50 -18.88
N ALA A 433 19.67 -12.59 -19.35
CA ALA A 433 19.23 -13.94 -19.00
C ALA A 433 19.37 -14.23 -17.50
N THR A 434 20.38 -13.64 -16.86
CA THR A 434 20.68 -13.78 -15.43
C THR A 434 21.10 -12.44 -14.83
N ILE A 435 20.99 -12.29 -13.50
CA ILE A 435 21.46 -11.07 -12.80
C ILE A 435 22.95 -10.84 -13.07
N ARG A 436 23.77 -11.90 -13.07
CA ARG A 436 25.21 -11.81 -13.38
C ARG A 436 25.48 -11.22 -14.77
N THR A 437 24.70 -11.61 -15.78
CA THR A 437 24.84 -11.08 -17.15
C THR A 437 24.38 -9.63 -17.28
N ALA A 438 23.67 -9.09 -16.28
CA ALA A 438 23.23 -7.70 -16.26
C ALA A 438 24.40 -6.72 -16.13
N MET A 439 25.50 -7.14 -15.47
CA MET A 439 26.75 -6.37 -15.40
C MET A 439 27.40 -6.17 -16.77
N SER A 440 27.02 -6.94 -17.79
CA SER A 440 27.55 -6.75 -19.14
C SER A 440 26.86 -5.62 -19.92
N TYR A 441 25.79 -5.01 -19.38
CA TYR A 441 25.06 -3.94 -20.06
C TYR A 441 25.78 -2.61 -19.80
N THR A 442 26.44 -2.07 -20.81
CA THR A 442 27.12 -0.77 -20.79
C THR A 442 26.40 0.17 -21.76
N LEU A 443 26.62 1.49 -21.65
CA LEU A 443 26.03 2.45 -22.59
C LEU A 443 26.45 2.13 -24.03
N ASN A 444 27.76 1.95 -24.26
CA ASN A 444 28.29 1.62 -25.58
C ASN A 444 27.74 0.28 -26.12
N LYS A 445 27.61 -0.74 -25.27
CA LYS A 445 27.03 -2.02 -25.71
C LYS A 445 25.56 -1.87 -26.10
N ILE A 446 24.78 -1.13 -25.32
CA ILE A 446 23.37 -0.86 -25.62
C ILE A 446 23.25 -0.04 -26.91
N TRP A 447 24.11 0.97 -27.11
CA TRP A 447 24.12 1.79 -28.32
C TRP A 447 24.48 0.99 -29.57
N ASN A 448 25.49 0.13 -29.47
CA ASN A 448 26.01 -0.66 -30.59
C ASN A 448 25.24 -1.96 -30.84
N SER A 449 24.36 -2.40 -29.91
CA SER A 449 23.50 -3.55 -30.15
C SER A 449 22.41 -3.18 -31.16
N THR A 450 22.72 -3.28 -32.46
CA THR A 450 21.75 -3.33 -33.55
C THR A 450 21.19 -4.75 -33.60
N GLY A 451 20.08 -5.02 -32.93
CA GLY A 451 19.56 -6.37 -32.98
C GLY A 451 18.26 -6.52 -32.23
N ARG A 452 17.19 -6.76 -33.01
CA ARG A 452 16.03 -7.51 -32.55
C ARG A 452 16.52 -8.64 -31.64
N PRO A 453 16.09 -8.69 -30.38
CA PRO A 453 15.89 -10.00 -29.78
C PRO A 453 14.94 -10.74 -30.74
N PRO A 454 15.12 -12.03 -31.02
CA PRO A 454 14.00 -12.77 -31.58
C PRO A 454 12.84 -12.51 -30.61
N LEU A 455 11.81 -11.82 -31.08
CA LEU A 455 10.51 -11.90 -30.44
C LEU A 455 10.27 -13.41 -30.39
N PRO A 456 10.21 -14.06 -29.21
CA PRO A 456 9.40 -15.25 -29.20
C PRO A 456 8.05 -14.72 -29.67
N SER A 457 7.53 -15.31 -30.75
CA SER A 457 6.15 -15.12 -31.19
C SER A 457 5.24 -15.62 -30.07
N LEU A 458 5.24 -14.91 -28.95
CA LEU A 458 4.30 -15.08 -27.86
C LEU A 458 3.02 -14.52 -28.45
N LYS A 459 2.15 -15.43 -28.89
CA LYS A 459 0.75 -15.08 -29.09
C LYS A 459 0.25 -14.59 -27.72
N ALA A 460 -0.71 -13.68 -27.69
CA ALA A 460 -1.32 -13.22 -26.42
C ALA A 460 -1.77 -14.40 -25.52
N SER A 461 -2.05 -15.57 -26.12
CA SER A 461 -2.34 -16.84 -25.44
C SER A 461 -1.17 -17.51 -24.70
N ASP A 462 0.07 -17.05 -24.89
CA ASP A 462 1.28 -17.62 -24.26
C ASP A 462 1.70 -16.87 -22.99
N ILE A 463 1.06 -15.72 -22.71
CA ILE A 463 1.20 -14.98 -21.45
C ILE A 463 0.22 -15.61 -20.47
N ASN A 464 0.68 -16.57 -19.66
CA ASN A 464 -0.11 -17.07 -18.54
C ASN A 464 0.02 -16.09 -17.36
N GLY A 465 -0.83 -15.06 -17.32
CA GLY A 465 -1.08 -14.28 -16.10
C GLY A 465 -1.74 -15.10 -14.99
N HIS A 466 -2.04 -16.38 -15.24
CA HIS A 466 -2.61 -17.33 -14.28
C HIS A 466 -1.65 -18.43 -13.83
N ALA A 467 -0.35 -18.16 -13.90
CA ALA A 467 0.66 -19.05 -13.37
C ALA A 467 0.39 -19.39 -11.88
N GLY A 468 0.12 -20.68 -11.58
CA GLY A 468 0.15 -21.19 -10.22
C GLY A 468 1.56 -21.06 -9.60
N PRO A 469 1.77 -21.44 -8.32
CA PRO A 469 3.08 -21.36 -7.67
C PRO A 469 4.22 -22.10 -8.40
N SER A 470 3.87 -22.94 -9.37
CA SER A 470 4.77 -23.79 -10.16
C SER A 470 4.96 -23.32 -11.62
N ASP A 471 4.22 -22.30 -12.07
CA ASP A 471 4.22 -21.88 -13.48
C ASP A 471 5.17 -20.70 -13.71
N ILE A 472 5.98 -20.79 -14.76
CA ILE A 472 6.93 -19.73 -15.14
C ILE A 472 6.15 -18.63 -15.87
N ILE A 473 5.99 -17.47 -15.23
CA ILE A 473 5.42 -16.27 -15.89
C ILE A 473 6.31 -15.91 -17.08
N LYS A 474 5.78 -16.08 -18.30
CA LYS A 474 6.46 -15.66 -19.54
C LYS A 474 6.24 -14.16 -19.75
N LEU A 475 7.05 -13.34 -19.08
CA LEU A 475 7.12 -11.91 -19.37
C LEU A 475 7.84 -11.66 -20.70
N PRO A 476 7.46 -10.62 -21.46
CA PRO A 476 8.24 -10.19 -22.61
C PRO A 476 9.70 -9.93 -22.22
N ASN A 477 10.62 -10.19 -23.15
CA ASN A 477 12.05 -10.13 -22.87
C ASN A 477 12.54 -8.73 -22.46
N TYR A 478 11.83 -7.65 -22.77
CA TYR A 478 12.18 -6.29 -22.35
C TYR A 478 11.62 -5.89 -20.97
N VAL A 479 10.87 -6.77 -20.29
CA VAL A 479 10.36 -6.50 -18.95
C VAL A 479 11.40 -6.95 -17.91
N TRP A 480 11.96 -5.98 -17.19
CA TRP A 480 12.90 -6.20 -16.11
C TRP A 480 12.11 -6.33 -14.80
N SER A 481 12.03 -7.55 -14.28
CA SER A 481 11.31 -7.83 -13.02
C SER A 481 12.11 -7.43 -11.79
N ARG A 482 11.50 -7.54 -10.60
CA ARG A 482 12.14 -7.34 -9.27
C ARG A 482 13.40 -8.17 -9.03
N GLN A 483 13.65 -9.18 -9.85
CA GLN A 483 14.89 -9.96 -9.80
C GLN A 483 16.12 -9.11 -10.17
N PHE A 484 15.95 -8.12 -11.05
CA PHE A 484 17.04 -7.27 -11.53
C PHE A 484 17.10 -5.90 -10.86
N ILE A 485 16.09 -5.55 -10.06
CA ILE A 485 15.93 -4.20 -9.51
C ILE A 485 15.56 -4.29 -8.04
N LYS A 486 16.46 -3.77 -7.19
CA LYS A 486 16.25 -3.58 -5.75
C LYS A 486 15.94 -2.11 -5.52
N SER A 487 14.86 -1.81 -4.80
CA SER A 487 14.53 -0.43 -4.46
C SER A 487 14.25 -0.31 -2.96
N PRO A 488 15.31 -0.17 -2.14
CA PRO A 488 15.18 0.21 -0.74
C PRO A 488 14.90 1.71 -0.60
N TRP A 489 14.22 2.09 0.47
CA TRP A 489 13.95 3.49 0.79
C TRP A 489 13.93 3.73 2.31
N PRO A 490 14.31 4.93 2.78
CA PRO A 490 14.24 5.31 4.19
C PRO A 490 12.79 5.33 4.71
N LYS A 491 12.57 4.73 5.89
CA LYS A 491 11.25 4.71 6.57
C LYS A 491 11.15 5.78 7.65
N THR A 492 11.39 7.02 7.26
CA THR A 492 11.40 8.16 8.18
C THR A 492 10.85 9.43 7.54
N ASP A 493 10.23 10.29 8.34
CA ASP A 493 9.84 11.64 7.93
C ASP A 493 10.88 12.72 8.28
N ASP A 494 11.98 12.34 8.93
CA ASP A 494 13.10 13.23 9.26
C ASP A 494 14.12 13.27 8.12
N ALA A 495 14.44 14.48 7.65
CA ALA A 495 15.33 14.68 6.52
C ALA A 495 16.79 14.28 6.81
N LYS A 496 17.26 14.40 8.06
CA LYS A 496 18.64 14.02 8.41
C LYS A 496 18.76 12.51 8.48
N ARG A 497 17.83 11.86 9.18
CA ARG A 497 17.77 10.40 9.24
C ARG A 497 17.58 9.78 7.85
N MET A 498 16.80 10.41 6.97
CA MET A 498 16.69 9.98 5.57
C MET A 498 18.06 9.99 4.87
N VAL A 499 18.88 11.03 5.09
CA VAL A 499 20.24 11.10 4.53
C VAL A 499 21.14 10.01 5.12
N ASP A 500 21.06 9.76 6.43
CA ASP A 500 21.83 8.70 7.09
C ASP A 500 21.47 7.33 6.50
N ASP A 501 20.17 7.00 6.40
CA ASP A 501 19.66 5.76 5.81
C ASP A 501 20.06 5.62 4.32
N VAL A 502 20.05 6.73 3.55
CA VAL A 502 20.52 6.75 2.15
C VAL A 502 22.01 6.44 2.06
N GLY A 503 22.82 6.99 2.97
CA GLY A 503 24.24 6.69 3.09
C GLY A 503 24.48 5.21 3.33
N ASP A 504 23.74 4.60 4.25
CA ASP A 504 23.84 3.17 4.57
C ASP A 504 23.41 2.29 3.38
N ILE A 505 22.34 2.66 2.68
CA ILE A 505 21.88 1.96 1.46
C ILE A 505 22.96 1.97 0.38
N ILE A 506 23.64 3.11 0.20
CA ILE A 506 24.70 3.26 -0.80
C ILE A 506 25.96 2.48 -0.39
N GLN A 507 26.31 2.47 0.90
CA GLN A 507 27.49 1.78 1.41
C GLN A 507 27.33 0.25 1.41
N SER A 508 26.12 -0.25 1.71
CA SER A 508 25.84 -1.69 1.80
C SER A 508 25.45 -2.35 0.47
N ARG A 509 25.53 -1.61 -0.65
CA ARG A 509 25.06 -2.10 -1.94
C ARG A 509 25.99 -3.14 -2.55
N THR A 510 25.38 -4.16 -3.16
CA THR A 510 26.04 -5.19 -3.94
C THR A 510 25.61 -5.04 -5.40
N LEU A 511 26.52 -4.63 -6.29
CA LEU A 511 26.17 -4.35 -7.69
C LEU A 511 25.85 -5.64 -8.47
N GLU A 512 26.35 -6.78 -7.99
CA GLU A 512 26.08 -8.11 -8.53
C GLU A 512 24.63 -8.56 -8.37
N ASP A 513 23.85 -7.89 -7.49
CA ASP A 513 22.43 -8.18 -7.23
C ASP A 513 21.47 -7.43 -8.17
N GLY A 514 22.01 -6.64 -9.12
CA GLY A 514 21.25 -5.89 -10.11
C GLY A 514 21.23 -4.37 -9.86
N PHE A 515 20.30 -3.67 -10.50
CA PHE A 515 20.09 -2.24 -10.29
C PHE A 515 19.63 -1.96 -8.86
N GLN A 516 20.24 -0.96 -8.24
CA GLN A 516 19.79 -0.45 -6.96
C GLN A 516 19.18 0.95 -7.13
N VAL A 517 17.89 1.06 -6.84
CA VAL A 517 17.13 2.30 -6.86
C VAL A 517 17.03 2.82 -5.43
N CYS A 518 17.91 3.73 -5.07
CA CYS A 518 17.86 4.40 -3.78
C CYS A 518 16.80 5.52 -3.84
N GLN A 519 15.64 5.32 -3.20
CA GLN A 519 14.65 6.39 -3.11
C GLN A 519 15.00 7.32 -1.95
N ALA A 520 15.70 8.41 -2.23
CA ALA A 520 16.03 9.43 -1.24
C ALA A 520 14.81 10.33 -0.94
N ILE A 521 13.76 9.72 -0.41
CA ILE A 521 12.48 10.33 -0.07
C ILE A 521 12.18 10.14 1.41
N VAL A 522 11.41 11.08 1.98
CA VAL A 522 10.84 10.93 3.32
C VAL A 522 9.48 10.23 3.24
N THR A 523 9.25 9.30 4.16
CA THR A 523 7.99 8.57 4.28
C THR A 523 7.01 9.36 5.14
N LEU A 524 5.89 9.77 4.56
CA LEU A 524 4.86 10.50 5.29
C LEU A 524 4.19 9.62 6.33
N THR A 525 4.10 10.11 7.57
CA THR A 525 3.23 9.51 8.58
C THR A 525 1.87 10.17 8.59
N VAL A 526 0.89 9.41 9.05
CA VAL A 526 -0.47 9.90 9.29
C VAL A 526 -0.50 11.14 10.16
N ASN A 527 0.24 11.08 11.26
CA ASN A 527 0.28 12.17 12.22
C ASN A 527 0.85 13.45 11.59
N SER A 528 1.84 13.33 10.71
CA SER A 528 2.49 14.43 10.01
C SER A 528 1.53 15.19 9.10
N ILE A 529 0.58 14.46 8.53
CA ILE A 529 -0.41 15.01 7.62
C ILE A 529 -1.63 15.57 8.39
N ILE A 530 -2.10 14.88 9.44
CA ILE A 530 -3.24 15.32 10.29
C ILE A 530 -2.96 16.66 10.96
N ARG A 531 -1.73 16.88 11.40
CA ARG A 531 -1.34 18.13 12.07
C ARG A 531 -1.46 19.35 11.15
N GLN A 532 -1.53 19.16 9.83
CA GLN A 532 -1.44 20.23 8.84
C GLN A 532 -2.34 19.98 7.62
N PRO A 533 -3.66 19.93 7.79
CA PRO A 533 -4.60 19.57 6.73
C PRO A 533 -4.54 20.45 5.47
N THR A 534 -4.10 21.70 5.61
CA THR A 534 -3.94 22.67 4.51
C THR A 534 -2.49 22.79 4.01
N GLY A 535 -1.57 22.00 4.57
CA GLY A 535 -0.17 21.95 4.12
C GLY A 535 -0.03 21.20 2.80
N THR A 536 1.16 21.28 2.20
CA THR A 536 1.53 20.49 1.02
C THR A 536 2.75 19.64 1.31
N PHE A 537 2.90 18.52 0.59
CA PHE A 537 4.09 17.67 0.69
C PHE A 537 5.37 18.49 0.44
N GLU A 538 5.39 19.29 -0.61
CA GLU A 538 6.53 20.09 -1.02
C GLU A 538 7.01 21.05 0.09
N ALA A 539 6.09 21.83 0.66
CA ALA A 539 6.43 22.86 1.63
C ALA A 539 6.87 22.28 2.98
N ARG A 540 6.36 21.10 3.35
CA ARG A 540 6.60 20.49 4.66
C ARG A 540 7.76 19.52 4.69
N PHE A 541 7.91 18.76 3.62
CA PHE A 541 8.81 17.61 3.55
C PHE A 541 9.76 17.74 2.38
N GLY A 542 9.24 17.88 1.16
CA GLY A 542 10.03 17.86 -0.07
C GLY A 542 11.22 18.81 -0.05
N ARG A 543 10.99 20.11 0.18
CA ARG A 543 12.09 21.12 0.16
C ARG A 543 13.17 20.87 1.21
N ARG A 544 12.79 20.38 2.40
CA ARG A 544 13.75 20.10 3.49
C ARG A 544 14.56 18.84 3.20
N ALA A 545 13.89 17.78 2.75
CA ALA A 545 14.52 16.52 2.35
C ALA A 545 15.51 16.75 1.21
N THR A 546 15.08 17.43 0.14
CA THR A 546 15.96 17.77 -1.00
C THR A 546 17.15 18.61 -0.57
N ARG A 547 16.97 19.63 0.28
CA ARG A 547 18.08 20.44 0.78
C ARG A 547 19.09 19.60 1.55
N ALA A 548 18.63 18.78 2.50
CA ALA A 548 19.51 17.91 3.27
C ALA A 548 20.29 16.93 2.38
N LEU A 549 19.61 16.32 1.40
CA LEU A 549 20.24 15.41 0.45
C LEU A 549 21.30 16.11 -0.42
N VAL A 550 20.97 17.26 -0.98
CA VAL A 550 21.90 18.03 -1.84
C VAL A 550 23.11 18.51 -1.03
N ASP A 551 22.90 19.00 0.19
CA ASP A 551 23.99 19.44 1.06
C ASP A 551 24.90 18.26 1.45
N TRP A 552 24.33 17.08 1.69
CA TRP A 552 25.10 15.85 1.91
C TRP A 552 25.90 15.45 0.67
N LEU A 553 25.27 15.38 -0.51
CA LEU A 553 25.93 15.03 -1.77
C LEU A 553 27.13 15.94 -2.10
N ARG A 554 27.08 17.22 -1.71
CA ARG A 554 28.21 18.16 -1.86
C ARG A 554 29.40 17.86 -0.96
N GLN A 555 29.15 17.24 0.20
CA GLN A 555 30.14 16.95 1.23
C GLN A 555 30.80 15.57 1.07
N VAL A 556 30.16 14.63 0.35
CA VAL A 556 30.74 13.31 0.12
C VAL A 556 32.00 13.45 -0.78
N PRO A 557 33.18 12.91 -0.37
CA PRO A 557 34.42 13.03 -1.13
C PRO A 557 34.33 12.46 -2.56
N PHE A 558 35.21 12.98 -3.44
CA PHE A 558 35.23 12.76 -4.90
C PHE A 558 35.12 11.30 -5.40
N ASN A 559 35.43 10.29 -4.58
CA ASN A 559 35.28 8.87 -4.95
C ASN A 559 33.81 8.42 -5.12
N PHE A 560 32.84 9.24 -4.70
CA PHE A 560 31.40 9.02 -4.89
C PHE A 560 30.73 10.06 -5.80
N ARG A 561 31.48 10.99 -6.42
CA ARG A 561 30.89 11.96 -7.34
C ARG A 561 30.41 11.27 -8.60
N LEU A 562 29.11 11.44 -8.84
CA LEU A 562 28.38 11.01 -10.02
C LEU A 562 29.13 11.47 -11.28
N PHE A 563 29.67 10.50 -12.02
CA PHE A 563 29.82 10.63 -13.47
C PHE A 563 28.68 9.85 -14.07
#